data_AF-A0A9E5CZI6-F1
#
_entry.id   AF-A0A9E5CZI6-F1
#
_cell.length_a   1.000
_cell.length_b   1.000
_cell.length_c   1.000
_cell.angle_alpha   90.00
_cell.angle_beta   90.00
_cell.angle_gamma   90.00
#
_symmetry.space_group_name_H-M   'P 1'
#
loop_
_entity.id
_entity.type
_entity.pdbx_description
1 polymer ?
#
loop_
_entity_poly.entity_id
_entity_poly.type
_entity_poly.pdbx_seq_one_letter_code
_entity_poly.pdbx_strand_id
1 'polypeptide(L)' 'MAYAEMQSVEAGLKFKTRAGLIVETTGVTQHIESVEVNVHEVVIVDGDYQGNKYLINLDYAEKV' A
#
# COMPACT_ATOMS: atom_id res chain seq x y z
N MET A 1 6.49 13.54 15.75
CA MET A 1 5.53 12.62 15.15
C MET A 1 6.19 12.12 13.87
N ALA A 2 6.78 10.94 13.92
CA ALA A 2 7.52 10.39 12.78
C ALA A 2 6.48 9.82 11.80
N TYR A 3 6.41 10.39 10.60
CA TYR A 3 5.78 9.73 9.47
C TYR A 3 6.77 8.68 8.93
N ALA A 4 6.25 7.56 8.43
CA ALA A 4 6.96 6.37 7.94
C ALA A 4 7.43 5.37 9.01
N GLU A 5 6.52 4.52 9.49
CA GLU A 5 6.92 3.27 10.17
C GLU A 5 7.27 2.17 9.15
N MET A 6 6.63 2.14 7.98
CA MET A 6 6.89 1.11 6.96
C MET A 6 7.94 1.57 5.94
N GLN A 7 9.20 1.17 6.15
CA GLN A 7 10.32 1.49 5.24
C GLN A 7 10.31 0.68 3.93
N SER A 8 9.75 -0.53 3.98
CA SER A 8 9.64 -1.44 2.86
C SER A 8 8.46 -2.38 3.09
N VAL A 9 8.02 -3.06 2.03
CA VAL A 9 6.95 -4.04 2.11
C VAL A 9 7.35 -5.31 1.36
N GLU A 10 6.95 -6.47 1.88
CA GLU A 10 7.07 -7.73 1.17
C GLU A 10 5.94 -7.86 0.13
N ALA A 11 6.14 -8.67 -0.91
CA ALA A 11 5.08 -9.00 -1.86
C ALA A 11 4.08 -10.02 -1.26
N GLY A 12 2.83 -9.98 -1.70
CA GLY A 12 1.81 -10.96 -1.33
C GLY A 12 1.06 -10.67 -0.03
N LEU A 13 1.31 -9.53 0.63
CA LEU A 13 0.58 -9.11 1.82
C LEU A 13 -0.74 -8.45 1.42
N LYS A 14 -1.84 -8.82 2.08
CA LYS A 14 -3.17 -8.28 1.79
C LYS A 14 -3.61 -7.25 2.81
N PHE A 15 -4.21 -6.17 2.31
CA PHE A 15 -4.71 -5.07 3.12
C PHE A 15 -6.10 -4.67 2.66
N LYS A 16 -6.90 -4.21 3.62
CA LYS A 16 -8.16 -3.51 3.32
C LYS A 16 -7.92 -2.01 3.42
N THR A 17 -8.09 -1.33 2.30
CA THR A 17 -7.97 0.13 2.24
C THR A 17 -9.16 0.81 2.93
N ARG A 18 -9.02 2.10 3.27
CA ARG A 18 -10.12 2.89 3.86
C ARG A 18 -11.34 3.02 2.93
N ALA A 19 -11.15 2.85 1.62
CA ALA A 19 -12.23 2.83 0.64
C ALA A 19 -12.95 1.46 0.56
N GLY A 20 -12.53 0.48 1.35
CA GLY A 20 -13.12 -0.87 1.38
C GLY A 20 -12.53 -1.85 0.36
N LEU A 21 -11.55 -1.43 -0.46
CA LEU A 21 -10.91 -2.29 -1.45
C LEU A 21 -9.89 -3.24 -0.80
N ILE A 22 -9.84 -4.49 -1.28
CA ILE A 22 -8.80 -5.46 -0.92
C ILE A 22 -7.65 -5.36 -1.93
N VAL A 23 -6.45 -5.13 -1.43
CA VAL A 23 -5.25 -4.97 -2.24
C VAL A 23 -4.14 -5.91 -1.77
N GLU A 24 -3.27 -6.30 -2.69
CA GLU A 24 -2.10 -7.14 -2.43
C GLU A 24 -0.81 -6.39 -2.81
N THR A 25 0.19 -6.41 -1.94
CA THR A 25 1.46 -5.72 -2.14
C THR A 25 2.32 -6.43 -3.20
N THR A 26 3.05 -5.65 -4.01
CA THR A 26 3.96 -6.21 -5.03
C THR A 26 5.41 -6.29 -4.57
N GLY A 27 5.74 -5.75 -3.40
CA GLY A 27 7.10 -5.63 -2.87
C GLY A 27 7.83 -4.35 -3.27
N VAL A 28 7.24 -3.53 -4.15
CA VAL A 28 7.80 -2.24 -4.56
C VAL A 28 7.43 -1.16 -3.54
N THR A 29 8.44 -0.41 -3.09
CA THR A 29 8.28 0.77 -2.22
C THR A 29 8.96 1.96 -2.87
N GLN A 30 8.31 3.12 -2.79
CA GLN A 30 8.84 4.39 -3.25
C GLN A 30 8.82 5.39 -2.09
N HIS A 31 9.96 6.06 -1.88
CA HIS A 31 10.06 7.18 -0.97
C HIS A 31 9.68 8.49 -1.69
N ILE A 32 8.80 9.29 -1.08
CA ILE A 32 8.37 10.59 -1.58
C ILE A 32 9.07 11.68 -0.76
N GLU A 33 10.18 12.19 -1.27
CA GLU A 33 11.06 13.15 -0.58
C GLU A 33 10.34 14.43 -0.13
N SER A 34 9.40 14.94 -0.94
CA SER A 34 8.73 16.22 -0.65
C SER A 34 7.87 16.21 0.62
N VAL A 35 7.46 15.02 1.07
CA VAL A 35 6.62 14.82 2.27
C VAL A 35 7.20 13.80 3.24
N GLU A 36 8.40 13.27 2.96
CA GLU A 36 9.10 12.27 3.78
C GLU A 36 8.22 11.04 4.11
N VAL A 37 7.52 10.50 3.10
CA VAL A 37 6.59 9.36 3.25
C VAL A 37 6.95 8.25 2.29
N ASN A 38 6.82 7.00 2.75
CA ASN A 38 6.90 5.83 1.89
C ASN A 38 5.50 5.43 1.38
N VAL A 39 5.43 5.13 0.09
CA VAL A 39 4.25 4.55 -0.56
C VAL A 39 4.63 3.21 -1.16
N HIS A 40 3.69 2.28 -1.14
CA HIS A 40 3.91 0.91 -1.57
C HIS A 40 3.02 0.60 -2.75
N GLU A 41 3.58 -0.07 -3.76
CA GLU A 41 2.79 -0.54 -4.89
C GLU A 41 1.93 -1.72 -4.45
N VAL A 42 0.64 -1.61 -4.74
CA VAL A 42 -0.35 -2.65 -4.50
C VAL A 42 -1.17 -2.90 -5.77
N VAL A 43 -1.68 -4.12 -5.91
CA VAL A 43 -2.67 -4.47 -6.93
C VAL A 43 -4.02 -4.71 -6.28
N ILE A 44 -5.11 -4.23 -6.88
CA ILE A 44 -6.45 -4.56 -6.41
C ILE A 44 -6.71 -6.03 -6.76
N VAL A 45 -7.14 -6.82 -5.78
CA VAL A 45 -7.37 -8.28 -5.95
C VAL A 45 -8.84 -8.68 -5.89
N ASP A 46 -9.74 -7.72 -5.64
CA ASP A 46 -11.18 -7.93 -5.56
C ASP A 46 -11.98 -6.71 -6.03
N GLY A 47 -13.11 -6.92 -6.70
CA GLY A 47 -14.01 -5.89 -7.23
C GLY A 47 -13.69 -5.35 -8.63
N ASP A 48 -14.42 -4.31 -9.05
CA ASP A 48 -14.46 -3.80 -10.43
C ASP A 48 -13.12 -3.27 -10.99
N TYR A 49 -12.14 -3.02 -10.12
CA TYR A 49 -10.82 -2.50 -10.47
C TYR A 49 -9.71 -3.54 -10.29
N GLN A 50 -10.06 -4.83 -10.17
CA GLN A 50 -9.10 -5.92 -10.02
C GLN A 50 -8.01 -5.87 -11.11
N GLY A 51 -6.76 -6.04 -10.70
CA GLY A 51 -5.58 -5.99 -11.57
C GLY A 51 -4.96 -4.59 -11.71
N ASN A 52 -5.66 -3.52 -11.33
CA ASN A 52 -5.09 -2.17 -11.34
C ASN A 52 -4.08 -1.98 -10.22
N LYS A 53 -3.02 -1.23 -10.52
CA LYS A 53 -1.94 -0.93 -9.58
C LYS A 53 -1.99 0.51 -9.08
N TYR A 54 -1.65 0.70 -7.81
CA TYR A 54 -1.60 2.01 -7.17
C TYR A 54 -0.44 2.09 -6.17
N LEU A 55 0.04 3.30 -5.94
CA LEU A 55 0.96 3.61 -4.85
C LEU A 55 0.16 4.10 -3.65
N ILE A 56 0.21 3.36 -2.54
CA ILE A 56 -0.57 3.65 -1.34
C ILE A 56 0.37 3.68 -0.13
N ASN A 57 0.24 4.70 0.71
CA ASN A 57 0.85 4.66 2.04
C ASN A 57 0.07 3.67 2.94
N LEU A 58 0.77 2.65 3.44
CA LEU A 58 0.16 1.57 4.21
C LEU A 58 0.31 1.73 5.73
N ASP A 59 0.89 2.84 6.21
CA ASP A 59 1.16 3.06 7.65
C ASP A 59 -0.12 2.95 8.52
N TYR A 60 -1.29 3.23 7.94
CA TYR A 60 -2.59 3.14 8.62
C TYR A 60 -3.55 2.12 7.99
N ALA A 61 -3.05 1.24 7.12
CA ALA A 61 -3.87 0.22 6.49
C ALA A 61 -4.09 -0.97 7.44
N GLU A 62 -5.30 -1.50 7.48
CA GLU A 62 -5.61 -2.69 8.25
C GLU A 62 -5.17 -3.93 7.46
N LYS A 63 -4.27 -4.72 8.05
CA LYS A 63 -3.85 -6.01 7.49
C LYS A 63 -4.99 -7.01 7.62
N VAL A 64 -5.26 -7.75 6.54
CA VAL A 64 -6.31 -8.78 6.47
C VAL A 64 -5.74 -10.15 6.82
#